data_AF-A0A132AL18-F1
#
_entry.id   AF-A0A132AL18-F1
#
_cell.length_a   1.000
_cell.length_b   1.000
_cell.length_c   1.000
_cell.angle_alpha   90.00
_cell.angle_beta   90.00
_cell.angle_gamma   90.00
#
_symmetry.space_group_name_H-M   'P 1'
#
loop_
_entity.id
_entity.type
_entity.pdbx_description
1 polymer ?
#
loop_
_entity_poly.entity_id
_entity_poly.type
_entity_poly.pdbx_seq_one_letter_code
_entity_poly.pdbx_strand_id
1 'polypeptide(L)'
;MKFPRLDKYIYCQDESVWNQLVYGIRFLDLRLSYDNKPKNERDRIWIAHGPVRIDILLTDVLEQILAFILSTHQEIIILDFHRFEEGLEESLSDIDQRHAIIERLIFDYLGSFLIPVELGMNRPINKLIAMNKRIYVGYAREKRNRMFFHMNALHVWPGTDDTGLLFRHLNDRSCRLSSLPLTSYPISLMGALTPRIFGLIRDKYDGLRSLAEQINHDLSIQVFEQWWQCMNVLCTDYFLGNNIIELTIEANLHRHRHRRFFRR
;
A
#
# COMPACT_ATOMS: atom_id res chain seq x y z
N MET A 1 -4.80 28.41 -7.69
CA MET A 1 -3.45 28.80 -7.25
C MET A 1 -2.44 27.91 -7.96
N LYS A 2 -1.44 28.46 -8.64
CA LYS A 2 -0.29 27.68 -9.14
C LYS A 2 0.70 27.58 -7.99
N PHE A 3 0.84 26.39 -7.40
CA PHE A 3 1.86 26.10 -6.39
C PHE A 3 3.20 25.91 -7.10
N PRO A 4 4.22 26.76 -6.87
CA PRO A 4 5.56 26.48 -7.37
C PRO A 4 6.03 25.15 -6.75
N ARG A 5 6.61 24.25 -7.55
CA ARG A 5 7.23 22.98 -7.10
C ARG A 5 6.27 21.95 -6.50
N LEU A 6 5.03 21.85 -6.99
CA LEU A 6 4.11 20.76 -6.56
C LEU A 6 4.69 19.36 -6.85
N ASP A 7 5.47 19.22 -7.93
CA ASP A 7 6.02 17.94 -8.41
C ASP A 7 6.81 17.18 -7.34
N LYS A 8 7.59 17.87 -6.50
CA LYS A 8 8.36 17.24 -5.43
C LYS A 8 7.53 16.79 -4.21
N TYR A 9 6.23 17.08 -4.21
CA TYR A 9 5.28 16.69 -3.18
C TYR A 9 4.19 15.73 -3.67
N ILE A 10 4.32 15.22 -4.91
CA ILE A 10 3.36 14.31 -5.52
C ILE A 10 3.88 12.86 -5.50
N TYR A 11 5.17 12.67 -5.79
CA TYR A 11 5.77 11.35 -5.89
C TYR A 11 6.33 10.91 -4.54
N CYS A 12 6.00 9.67 -4.15
CA CYS A 12 6.49 9.01 -2.93
C CYS A 12 7.55 7.94 -3.22
N GLN A 13 7.79 7.62 -4.50
CA GLN A 13 8.74 6.60 -4.96
C GLN A 13 9.39 7.04 -6.26
N ASP A 14 10.62 6.57 -6.50
CA ASP A 14 11.37 6.79 -7.75
C ASP A 14 11.26 5.65 -8.75
N GLU A 15 10.77 4.51 -8.28
CA GLU A 15 10.81 3.27 -9.01
C GLU A 15 9.43 2.92 -9.53
N SER A 16 9.43 2.31 -10.72
CA SER A 16 8.23 1.70 -11.29
C SER A 16 7.66 0.64 -10.35
N VAL A 17 6.37 0.33 -10.51
CA VAL A 17 5.72 -0.74 -9.74
C VAL A 17 6.42 -2.08 -9.97
N TRP A 18 6.83 -2.35 -11.21
CA TRP A 18 7.66 -3.51 -11.54
C TRP A 18 8.95 -3.54 -10.73
N ASN A 19 9.72 -2.44 -10.71
CA ASN A 19 10.99 -2.39 -9.99
C ASN A 19 10.77 -2.56 -8.48
N GLN A 20 9.78 -1.88 -7.88
CA GLN A 20 9.42 -2.07 -6.48
C GLN A 20 9.18 -3.56 -6.15
N LEU A 21 8.41 -4.26 -6.98
CA LEU A 21 8.16 -5.69 -6.82
C LEU A 21 9.45 -6.53 -7.01
N VAL A 22 10.27 -6.23 -8.00
CA VAL A 22 11.55 -6.93 -8.23
C VAL A 22 12.50 -6.76 -7.04
N TYR A 23 12.58 -5.57 -6.44
CA TYR A 23 13.41 -5.31 -5.27
C TYR A 23 12.95 -6.09 -4.03
N GLY A 24 11.65 -6.37 -3.89
CA GLY A 24 11.13 -7.16 -2.78
C GLY A 24 9.88 -6.60 -2.11
N ILE A 25 9.35 -5.47 -2.58
CA ILE A 25 8.09 -4.92 -2.08
C ILE A 25 6.94 -5.88 -2.40
N ARG A 26 6.05 -6.13 -1.44
CA ARG A 26 4.88 -7.02 -1.59
C ARG A 26 3.56 -6.38 -1.17
N PHE A 27 3.59 -5.15 -0.68
CA PHE A 27 2.41 -4.36 -0.33
C PHE A 27 2.44 -3.06 -1.13
N LEU A 28 1.38 -2.77 -1.87
CA LEU A 28 1.25 -1.56 -2.67
C LEU A 28 0.03 -0.77 -2.19
N ASP A 29 0.27 0.44 -1.68
CA ASP A 29 -0.76 1.42 -1.31
C ASP A 29 -1.15 2.23 -2.55
N LEU A 30 -2.36 2.01 -3.05
CA LEU A 30 -2.89 2.64 -4.25
C LEU A 30 -4.02 3.61 -3.90
N ARG A 31 -3.93 4.81 -4.44
CA ARG A 31 -4.99 5.82 -4.39
C ARG A 31 -5.40 6.16 -5.81
N LEU A 32 -6.70 6.23 -6.06
CA LEU A 32 -7.24 6.39 -7.41
C LEU A 32 -8.01 7.69 -7.56
N SER A 33 -7.99 8.26 -8.77
CA SER A 33 -8.89 9.31 -9.21
C SER A 33 -9.54 8.89 -10.53
N TYR A 34 -10.63 9.57 -10.90
CA TYR A 34 -11.40 9.26 -12.10
C TYR A 34 -11.62 10.50 -12.98
N ASP A 35 -11.27 10.40 -14.26
CA ASP A 35 -11.50 11.43 -15.28
C ASP A 35 -12.66 11.02 -16.21
N ASN A 36 -13.68 11.87 -16.31
CA ASN A 36 -14.81 11.67 -17.22
C ASN A 36 -14.51 12.05 -18.68
N LYS A 37 -13.40 12.73 -18.97
CA LYS A 37 -13.09 13.21 -20.33
C LYS A 37 -12.77 12.09 -21.32
N PRO A 38 -11.99 11.06 -20.98
CA PRO A 38 -11.65 10.00 -21.92
C PRO A 38 -12.87 9.16 -22.29
N LYS A 39 -12.99 8.83 -23.58
CA LYS A 39 -14.10 7.99 -24.05
C LYS A 39 -13.94 6.54 -23.62
N ASN A 40 -12.72 6.01 -23.69
CA ASN A 40 -12.38 4.66 -23.28
C ASN A 40 -12.26 4.58 -21.76
N GLU A 41 -12.94 3.61 -21.16
CA GLU A 41 -12.97 3.40 -19.70
C GLU A 41 -11.58 3.07 -19.12
N ARG A 42 -10.71 2.41 -19.89
CA ARG A 42 -9.33 2.11 -19.47
C ARG A 42 -8.51 3.36 -19.17
N ASP A 43 -8.82 4.46 -19.85
CA ASP A 43 -8.07 5.71 -19.77
C ASP A 43 -8.65 6.67 -18.71
N ARG A 44 -9.71 6.25 -18.00
CA ARG A 44 -10.41 7.10 -17.02
C ARG A 44 -9.87 7.00 -15.60
N ILE A 45 -9.09 5.97 -15.26
CA ILE A 45 -8.67 5.72 -13.88
C ILE A 45 -7.17 5.97 -13.74
N TRP A 46 -6.83 6.88 -12.84
CA TRP A 46 -5.47 7.37 -12.66
C TRP A 46 -5.01 7.18 -11.23
N ILE A 47 -3.71 7.02 -11.04
CA ILE A 47 -3.10 7.07 -9.71
C ILE A 47 -3.20 8.50 -9.17
N ALA A 48 -3.43 8.64 -7.86
CA ALA A 48 -3.61 9.91 -7.19
C ALA A 48 -2.73 10.03 -5.96
N HIS A 49 -2.46 11.28 -5.56
CA HIS A 49 -1.83 11.62 -4.29
C HIS A 49 -2.58 12.81 -3.66
N GLY A 50 -3.55 12.48 -2.81
CA GLY A 50 -4.52 13.45 -2.31
C GLY A 50 -5.34 14.05 -3.47
N PRO A 51 -5.54 15.38 -3.52
CA PRO A 51 -6.34 16.01 -4.57
C PRO A 51 -5.61 16.08 -5.93
N VAL A 52 -4.41 15.51 -6.05
CA VAL A 52 -3.61 15.59 -7.27
C VAL A 52 -3.62 14.25 -7.99
N ARG A 53 -4.02 14.29 -9.25
CA ARG A 53 -3.87 13.18 -10.18
C ARG A 53 -2.43 13.09 -10.69
N ILE A 54 -1.87 11.90 -10.65
CA ILE A 54 -0.55 11.57 -11.21
C ILE A 54 -0.74 11.09 -12.65
N ASP A 55 0.21 11.39 -13.54
CA ASP A 55 0.20 10.98 -14.95
C ASP A 55 0.59 9.50 -15.12
N ILE A 56 -0.08 8.62 -14.37
CA ILE A 56 0.05 7.17 -14.41
C ILE A 56 -1.36 6.57 -14.38
N LEU A 57 -1.70 5.75 -15.37
CA LEU A 57 -2.99 5.06 -15.40
C LEU A 57 -2.98 3.84 -14.47
N LEU A 58 -4.16 3.49 -13.97
CA LEU A 58 -4.32 2.23 -13.24
C LEU A 58 -3.95 1.03 -14.12
N THR A 59 -4.26 1.07 -15.41
CA THR A 59 -3.91 -0.02 -16.35
C THR A 59 -2.40 -0.24 -16.43
N ASP A 60 -1.60 0.81 -16.43
CA ASP A 60 -0.13 0.71 -16.47
C ASP A 60 0.41 0.02 -15.21
N VAL A 61 -0.21 0.30 -14.05
CA VAL A 61 0.11 -0.35 -12.78
C VAL A 61 -0.29 -1.83 -12.81
N LEU A 62 -1.51 -2.14 -13.25
CA LEU A 62 -2.01 -3.52 -13.35
C LEU A 62 -1.18 -4.36 -14.34
N GLU A 63 -0.71 -3.77 -15.43
CA GLU A 63 0.17 -4.43 -16.41
C GLU A 63 1.52 -4.84 -15.80
N GLN A 64 2.13 -3.94 -15.03
CA GLN A 64 3.38 -4.24 -14.33
C GLN A 64 3.20 -5.33 -13.26
N ILE A 65 2.11 -5.29 -12.51
CA ILE A 65 1.76 -6.34 -11.53
C ILE A 65 1.53 -7.68 -12.23
N LEU A 66 0.78 -7.69 -13.33
CA LEU A 66 0.51 -8.87 -14.12
C LEU A 66 1.81 -9.46 -14.70
N ALA A 67 2.69 -8.62 -15.25
CA ALA A 67 3.98 -9.08 -15.73
C ALA A 67 4.79 -9.75 -14.61
N PHE A 68 4.82 -9.16 -13.41
CA PHE A 68 5.57 -9.71 -12.28
C PHE A 68 4.97 -11.04 -11.80
N ILE A 69 3.64 -11.12 -11.69
CA ILE A 69 2.97 -12.34 -11.22
C ILE A 69 3.12 -13.48 -12.23
N LEU A 70 3.20 -13.17 -13.53
CA LEU A 70 3.50 -14.15 -14.58
C LEU A 70 4.96 -14.60 -14.57
N SER A 71 5.88 -13.72 -14.16
CA SER A 71 7.32 -13.99 -14.10
C SER A 71 7.76 -14.73 -12.83
N THR A 72 6.84 -14.97 -11.89
CA THR A 72 7.11 -15.58 -10.59
C THR A 72 6.09 -16.68 -10.28
N HIS A 73 6.48 -17.65 -9.44
CA HIS A 73 5.60 -18.77 -9.08
C HIS A 73 5.27 -18.86 -7.59
N GLN A 74 6.02 -18.16 -6.73
CA GLN A 74 5.93 -18.31 -5.27
C GLN A 74 5.62 -16.99 -4.54
N GLU A 75 5.46 -15.91 -5.28
CA GLU A 75 5.26 -14.58 -4.69
C GLU A 75 3.77 -14.27 -4.46
N ILE A 76 3.49 -13.58 -3.35
CA ILE A 76 2.17 -13.02 -3.01
C ILE A 76 2.25 -11.51 -3.05
N ILE A 77 1.24 -10.84 -3.62
CA ILE A 77 1.13 -9.38 -3.63
C ILE A 77 -0.13 -8.98 -2.87
N ILE A 78 -0.03 -7.93 -2.06
CA ILE A 78 -1.14 -7.24 -1.41
C ILE A 78 -1.31 -5.88 -2.09
N LEU A 79 -2.43 -5.70 -2.78
CA LEU A 79 -2.84 -4.42 -3.37
C LEU A 79 -3.87 -3.79 -2.44
N ASP A 80 -3.55 -2.63 -1.89
CA ASP A 80 -4.45 -1.88 -1.02
C ASP A 80 -4.97 -0.65 -1.77
N PHE A 81 -6.17 -0.76 -2.35
CA PHE A 81 -6.89 0.39 -2.90
C PHE A 81 -7.46 1.20 -1.74
N HIS A 82 -6.59 2.01 -1.15
CA HIS A 82 -6.82 2.60 0.17
C HIS A 82 -7.68 3.86 0.12
N ARG A 83 -7.58 4.64 -0.95
CA ARG A 83 -8.37 5.86 -1.13
C ARG A 83 -8.85 6.04 -2.55
N PHE A 84 -10.02 6.65 -2.63
CA PHE A 84 -10.68 7.04 -3.86
C PHE A 84 -10.88 8.56 -3.78
N GLU A 85 -10.05 9.28 -4.53
CA GLU A 85 -9.88 10.73 -4.50
C GLU A 85 -10.83 11.38 -5.54
N GLU A 86 -10.38 12.44 -6.21
CA GLU A 86 -11.19 13.22 -7.15
C GLU A 86 -11.92 12.34 -8.18
N GLY A 87 -13.24 12.53 -8.26
CA GLY A 87 -14.10 11.81 -9.20
C GLY A 87 -14.54 10.42 -8.72
N LEU A 88 -14.21 10.02 -7.50
CA LEU A 88 -14.66 8.76 -6.89
C LEU A 88 -15.30 8.98 -5.51
N GLU A 89 -15.89 10.15 -5.30
CA GLU A 89 -16.60 10.47 -4.07
C GLU A 89 -17.94 9.69 -3.99
N GLU A 90 -18.22 9.07 -2.84
CA GLU A 90 -19.46 8.30 -2.60
C GLU A 90 -20.76 9.12 -2.75
N SER A 91 -20.68 10.45 -2.76
CA SER A 91 -21.82 11.34 -3.01
C SER A 91 -22.22 11.44 -4.48
N LEU A 92 -21.40 10.96 -5.43
CA LEU A 92 -21.69 11.06 -6.86
C LEU A 92 -22.80 10.08 -7.27
N SER A 93 -23.70 10.51 -8.15
CA SER A 93 -24.85 9.70 -8.59
C SER A 93 -24.46 8.45 -9.38
N ASP A 94 -23.32 8.49 -10.07
CA ASP A 94 -22.78 7.42 -10.91
C ASP A 94 -21.66 6.62 -10.23
N ILE A 95 -21.46 6.79 -8.91
CA ILE A 95 -20.31 6.23 -8.19
C ILE A 95 -20.24 4.69 -8.27
N ASP A 96 -21.39 4.02 -8.17
CA ASP A 96 -21.46 2.55 -8.28
C ASP A 96 -20.98 2.07 -9.66
N GLN A 97 -21.23 2.84 -10.73
CA GLN A 97 -20.78 2.52 -12.08
C GLN A 97 -19.26 2.75 -12.23
N ARG A 98 -18.72 3.82 -11.64
CA ARG A 98 -17.28 4.10 -11.66
C ARG A 98 -16.48 3.02 -10.93
N HIS A 99 -16.94 2.58 -9.75
CA HIS A 99 -16.29 1.47 -9.06
C HIS A 99 -16.46 0.14 -9.79
N ALA A 100 -17.59 -0.11 -10.45
CA ALA A 100 -17.75 -1.31 -11.28
C ALA A 100 -16.72 -1.37 -12.42
N ILE A 101 -16.37 -0.22 -13.02
CA ILE A 101 -15.29 -0.15 -14.01
C ILE A 101 -13.95 -0.52 -13.38
N ILE A 102 -13.60 0.05 -12.21
CA ILE A 102 -12.34 -0.24 -11.50
C ILE A 102 -12.25 -1.73 -11.15
N GLU A 103 -13.27 -2.30 -10.52
CA GLU A 103 -13.30 -3.71 -10.13
C GLU A 103 -13.19 -4.63 -11.34
N ARG A 104 -13.86 -4.30 -12.45
CA ARG A 104 -13.75 -5.06 -13.70
C ARG A 104 -12.35 -4.99 -14.30
N LEU A 105 -11.70 -3.82 -14.33
CA LEU A 105 -10.32 -3.70 -14.80
C LEU A 105 -9.37 -4.56 -13.96
N ILE A 106 -9.48 -4.50 -12.63
CA ILE A 106 -8.68 -5.35 -11.74
C ILE A 106 -8.92 -6.84 -12.05
N PHE A 107 -10.16 -7.24 -12.25
CA PHE A 107 -10.52 -8.61 -12.58
C PHE A 107 -10.02 -9.05 -13.96
N ASP A 108 -10.12 -8.20 -14.98
CA ASP A 108 -9.68 -8.49 -16.35
C ASP A 108 -8.17 -8.74 -16.41
N TYR A 109 -7.37 -7.98 -15.65
CA TYR A 109 -5.92 -8.15 -15.59
C TYR A 109 -5.49 -9.26 -14.62
N LEU A 110 -6.08 -9.32 -13.44
CA LEU A 110 -5.52 -10.09 -12.31
C LEU A 110 -6.43 -11.22 -11.82
N GLY A 111 -7.64 -11.38 -12.37
CA GLY A 111 -8.71 -12.26 -11.91
C GLY A 111 -8.28 -13.70 -11.63
N SER A 112 -7.45 -14.27 -12.51
CA SER A 112 -6.94 -15.64 -12.35
C SER A 112 -6.11 -15.83 -11.07
N PHE A 113 -5.47 -14.77 -10.59
CA PHE A 113 -4.57 -14.75 -9.45
C PHE A 113 -5.21 -14.20 -8.17
N LEU A 114 -6.40 -13.59 -8.24
CA LEU A 114 -7.04 -13.00 -7.07
C LEU A 114 -7.36 -14.05 -6.00
N ILE A 115 -7.00 -13.75 -4.76
CA ILE A 115 -7.37 -14.52 -3.58
C ILE A 115 -8.85 -14.23 -3.26
N PRO A 116 -9.75 -15.22 -3.34
CA PRO A 116 -11.14 -15.03 -2.92
C PRO A 116 -11.26 -14.66 -1.44
N VAL A 117 -12.28 -13.87 -1.10
CA VAL A 117 -12.56 -13.44 0.29
C VAL A 117 -12.75 -14.61 1.24
N GLU A 118 -13.37 -15.69 0.77
CA GLU A 118 -13.56 -16.93 1.54
C GLU A 118 -12.25 -17.62 1.95
N LEU A 119 -11.16 -17.45 1.18
CA LEU A 119 -9.84 -17.96 1.56
C LEU A 119 -9.12 -16.99 2.49
N GLY A 120 -9.16 -15.70 2.15
CA GLY A 120 -8.70 -14.60 3.00
C GLY A 120 -7.30 -14.76 3.58
N MET A 121 -7.04 -14.04 4.68
CA MET A 121 -5.80 -14.11 5.46
C MET A 121 -5.68 -15.36 6.33
N ASN A 122 -6.76 -16.14 6.46
CA ASN A 122 -6.82 -17.33 7.32
C ASN A 122 -6.18 -18.56 6.65
N ARG A 123 -5.97 -18.52 5.34
CA ARG A 123 -5.36 -19.62 4.59
C ARG A 123 -3.82 -19.52 4.63
N PRO A 124 -3.10 -20.62 4.88
CA PRO A 124 -1.64 -20.62 4.78
C PRO A 124 -1.16 -20.21 3.37
N ILE A 125 -0.15 -19.35 3.31
CA ILE A 125 0.42 -18.80 2.07
C ILE A 125 0.79 -19.90 1.05
N ASN A 126 1.39 -21.00 1.51
CA ASN A 126 1.76 -22.12 0.63
C ASN A 126 0.55 -22.79 -0.05
N LYS A 127 -0.62 -22.79 0.60
CA LYS A 127 -1.86 -23.31 0.00
C LYS A 127 -2.43 -22.34 -1.04
N LEU A 128 -2.35 -21.04 -0.77
CA LEU A 128 -2.74 -19.99 -1.72
C LEU A 128 -1.89 -20.06 -2.99
N ILE A 129 -0.56 -20.16 -2.83
CA ILE A 129 0.39 -20.34 -3.94
C ILE A 129 0.08 -21.60 -4.75
N ALA A 130 -0.16 -22.75 -4.09
CA ALA A 130 -0.47 -24.00 -4.78
C ALA A 130 -1.78 -23.94 -5.60
N MET A 131 -2.70 -23.03 -5.26
CA MET A 131 -3.94 -22.77 -6.00
C MET A 131 -3.78 -21.67 -7.06
N ASN A 132 -2.56 -21.15 -7.25
CA ASN A 132 -2.27 -19.95 -8.04
C ASN A 132 -3.11 -18.73 -7.64
N LYS A 133 -3.53 -18.65 -6.37
CA LYS A 133 -4.23 -17.51 -5.78
C LYS A 133 -3.21 -16.68 -5.02
N ARG A 134 -2.70 -15.63 -5.66
CA ARG A 134 -1.49 -14.93 -5.24
C ARG A 134 -1.63 -13.43 -5.04
N ILE A 135 -2.78 -12.85 -5.36
CA ILE A 135 -3.01 -11.41 -5.22
C ILE A 135 -4.15 -11.16 -4.25
N TYR A 136 -3.86 -10.55 -3.11
CA TYR A 136 -4.85 -10.02 -2.19
C TYR A 136 -5.21 -8.61 -2.61
N VAL A 137 -6.51 -8.30 -2.69
CA VAL A 137 -6.97 -6.94 -3.03
C VAL A 137 -7.81 -6.40 -1.87
N GLY A 138 -7.23 -5.49 -1.11
CA GLY A 138 -7.94 -4.65 -0.17
C GLY A 138 -8.60 -3.49 -0.92
N TYR A 139 -9.87 -3.21 -0.61
CA TYR A 139 -10.64 -2.18 -1.32
C TYR A 139 -11.46 -1.36 -0.35
N ALA A 140 -11.14 -0.06 -0.22
CA ALA A 140 -11.67 0.83 0.81
C ALA A 140 -13.09 1.34 0.53
N ARG A 141 -14.01 0.41 0.24
CA ARG A 141 -15.42 0.69 -0.07
C ARG A 141 -16.33 -0.36 0.52
N GLU A 142 -17.43 0.06 1.16
CA GLU A 142 -18.39 -0.86 1.78
C GLU A 142 -19.16 -1.72 0.77
N LYS A 143 -19.60 -1.11 -0.34
CA LYS A 143 -20.35 -1.76 -1.43
C LYS A 143 -19.48 -2.54 -2.43
N ARG A 144 -18.22 -2.83 -2.09
CA ARG A 144 -17.30 -3.59 -2.95
C ARG A 144 -17.82 -5.00 -3.27
N ASN A 145 -17.38 -5.59 -4.37
CA ASN A 145 -17.64 -7.00 -4.66
C ASN A 145 -16.91 -7.94 -3.67
N ARG A 146 -17.66 -8.47 -2.71
CA ARG A 146 -17.14 -9.31 -1.61
C ARG A 146 -16.71 -10.73 -2.03
N MET A 147 -16.73 -11.08 -3.32
CA MET A 147 -16.17 -12.34 -3.81
C MET A 147 -14.64 -12.30 -3.84
N PHE A 148 -14.07 -11.18 -4.29
CA PHE A 148 -12.62 -11.02 -4.50
C PHE A 148 -12.01 -9.79 -3.83
N PHE A 149 -12.82 -8.78 -3.49
CA PHE A 149 -12.35 -7.54 -2.89
C PHE A 149 -12.54 -7.56 -1.37
N HIS A 150 -11.41 -7.66 -0.67
CA HIS A 150 -11.34 -7.73 0.79
C HIS A 150 -11.50 -6.34 1.40
N MET A 151 -11.64 -6.30 2.73
CA MET A 151 -11.49 -5.02 3.44
C MET A 151 -10.06 -4.52 3.23
N ASN A 152 -9.91 -3.22 2.99
CA ASN A 152 -8.59 -2.58 2.88
C ASN A 152 -7.80 -2.71 4.19
N ALA A 153 -6.48 -2.50 4.07
CA ALA A 153 -5.60 -2.50 5.22
C ALA A 153 -5.94 -1.36 6.18
N LEU A 154 -5.82 -1.63 7.48
CA LEU A 154 -5.87 -0.58 8.49
C LEU A 154 -4.54 0.18 8.48
N HIS A 155 -4.57 1.44 8.05
CA HIS A 155 -3.40 2.32 8.11
C HIS A 155 -3.24 2.89 9.51
N VAL A 156 -2.13 2.57 10.16
CA VAL A 156 -1.65 3.23 11.37
C VAL A 156 -0.80 4.41 10.91
N TRP A 157 -1.45 5.57 10.80
CA TRP A 157 -0.85 6.76 10.23
C TRP A 157 -1.14 8.00 11.08
N PRO A 158 -0.11 8.61 11.70
CA PRO A 158 -0.30 9.80 12.53
C PRO A 158 -0.52 11.09 11.75
N GLY A 159 -0.27 11.11 10.43
CA GLY A 159 -0.48 12.30 9.59
C GLY A 159 0.31 13.53 10.05
N THR A 160 1.57 13.34 10.47
CA THR A 160 2.40 14.37 11.13
C THR A 160 3.67 14.67 10.34
N ASP A 161 4.16 15.91 10.44
CA ASP A 161 5.48 16.34 9.96
C ASP A 161 6.56 16.30 11.06
N ASP A 162 6.24 15.76 12.23
CA ASP A 162 7.13 15.62 13.39
C ASP A 162 7.59 14.16 13.56
N THR A 163 8.91 13.95 13.54
CA THR A 163 9.55 12.63 13.63
C THR A 163 9.29 11.95 14.97
N GLY A 164 9.36 12.69 16.08
CA GLY A 164 9.14 12.15 17.41
C GLY A 164 7.70 11.66 17.62
N LEU A 165 6.71 12.41 17.12
CA LEU A 165 5.31 12.02 17.13
C LEU A 165 5.06 10.82 16.21
N LEU A 166 5.72 10.76 15.04
CA LEU A 166 5.64 9.60 14.15
C LEU A 166 6.08 8.33 14.88
N PHE A 167 7.32 8.30 15.39
CA PHE A 167 7.87 7.11 16.04
C PHE A 167 7.13 6.75 17.32
N ARG A 168 6.72 7.73 18.14
CA ARG A 168 5.89 7.47 19.32
C ARG A 168 4.58 6.77 18.93
N HIS A 169 3.89 7.27 17.91
CA HIS A 169 2.63 6.69 17.44
C HIS A 169 2.81 5.28 16.88
N LEU A 170 3.84 5.07 16.05
CA LEU A 170 4.11 3.75 15.47
C LEU A 170 4.57 2.73 16.53
N ASN A 171 5.45 3.11 17.46
CA ASN A 171 5.89 2.26 18.57
C ASN A 171 4.71 1.83 19.44
N ASP A 172 3.79 2.75 19.74
CA ASP A 172 2.61 2.44 20.53
C ASP A 172 1.67 1.45 19.84
N ARG A 173 1.72 1.29 18.52
CA ARG A 173 0.73 0.51 17.76
C ARG A 173 1.31 -0.72 17.06
N SER A 174 2.63 -0.78 16.83
CA SER A 174 3.30 -1.85 16.08
C SER A 174 3.03 -3.24 16.64
N CYS A 175 3.03 -3.40 17.98
CA CYS A 175 2.74 -4.68 18.64
C CYS A 175 1.40 -4.74 19.40
N ARG A 176 0.75 -3.61 19.70
CA ARG A 176 -0.55 -3.65 20.44
C ARG A 176 -1.68 -4.21 19.59
N LEU A 177 -1.54 -4.18 18.27
CA LEU A 177 -2.56 -4.68 17.35
C LEU A 177 -2.40 -6.17 17.02
N SER A 178 -1.23 -6.77 17.29
CA SER A 178 -1.03 -8.22 17.14
C SER A 178 -1.72 -9.05 18.24
N SER A 179 -2.16 -8.42 19.34
CA SER A 179 -2.95 -9.06 20.40
C SER A 179 -4.46 -9.01 20.16
N LEU A 180 -4.92 -8.37 19.08
CA LEU A 180 -6.32 -8.42 18.67
C LEU A 180 -6.61 -9.77 17.99
N PRO A 181 -7.83 -10.34 18.15
CA PRO A 181 -8.20 -11.55 17.42
C PRO A 181 -7.91 -11.36 15.93
N LEU A 182 -7.33 -12.39 15.29
CA LEU A 182 -6.85 -12.38 13.89
C LEU A 182 -7.72 -11.46 13.04
N THR A 183 -7.20 -10.27 12.73
CA THR A 183 -7.92 -9.31 11.90
C THR A 183 -8.04 -9.92 10.51
N SER A 184 -9.23 -9.84 9.90
CA SER A 184 -9.44 -10.33 8.53
C SER A 184 -8.77 -9.46 7.45
N TYR A 185 -7.98 -8.46 7.85
CA TYR A 185 -7.31 -7.49 7.00
C TYR A 185 -5.89 -7.19 7.51
N PRO A 186 -4.97 -6.79 6.62
CA PRO A 186 -3.62 -6.34 6.98
C PRO A 186 -3.63 -5.07 7.84
N ILE A 187 -2.58 -4.89 8.63
CA ILE A 187 -2.32 -3.65 9.37
C ILE A 187 -1.03 -3.06 8.80
N SER A 188 -1.13 -1.85 8.28
CA SER A 188 -0.01 -1.14 7.66
C SER A 188 0.46 -0.02 8.58
N LEU A 189 1.71 -0.10 9.02
CA LEU A 189 2.40 1.01 9.68
C LEU A 189 2.86 1.99 8.60
N MET A 190 2.36 3.21 8.62
CA MET A 190 2.72 4.23 7.64
C MET A 190 3.94 5.01 8.13
N GLY A 191 5.14 4.53 7.80
CA GLY A 191 6.43 5.14 8.08
C GLY A 191 6.74 6.29 7.12
N ALA A 192 5.86 7.29 7.09
CA ALA A 192 5.98 8.46 6.24
C ALA A 192 5.56 9.73 6.98
N LEU A 193 6.37 10.78 6.88
CA LEU A 193 5.99 12.11 7.35
C LEU A 193 5.01 12.76 6.37
N THR A 194 4.05 13.50 6.90
CA THR A 194 3.00 14.17 6.13
C THR A 194 3.21 15.68 6.17
N PRO A 195 3.54 16.33 5.04
CA PRO A 195 3.64 17.78 4.99
C PRO A 195 2.35 18.46 5.45
N ARG A 196 2.46 19.53 6.25
CA ARG A 196 1.32 20.40 6.53
C ARG A 196 1.11 21.40 5.40
N ILE A 197 -0.14 21.78 5.14
CA ILE A 197 -0.54 22.73 4.08
C ILE A 197 0.29 24.02 4.14
N PHE A 198 0.45 24.63 5.32
CA PHE A 198 1.26 25.86 5.47
C PHE A 198 2.75 25.65 5.19
N GLY A 199 3.28 24.47 5.48
CA GLY A 199 4.67 24.12 5.17
C GLY A 199 4.88 23.87 3.67
N LEU A 200 3.88 23.31 2.97
CA LEU A 200 3.88 23.19 1.51
C LEU A 200 3.92 24.56 0.82
N ILE A 201 3.08 25.51 1.26
CA ILE A 201 3.02 26.88 0.69
C ILE A 201 4.38 27.60 0.81
N ARG A 202 5.11 27.38 1.91
CA ARG A 202 6.41 28.01 2.18
C ARG A 202 7.60 27.22 1.64
N ASP A 203 7.34 26.09 0.98
CA ASP A 203 8.35 25.14 0.55
C ASP A 203 9.33 24.72 1.67
N LYS A 204 8.81 24.55 2.89
CA LYS A 204 9.58 24.32 4.12
C LYS A 204 10.40 23.02 4.09
N TYR A 205 9.88 22.00 3.39
CA TYR A 205 10.34 20.62 3.56
C TYR A 205 11.25 20.13 2.42
N ASP A 206 11.44 20.95 1.40
CA ASP A 206 12.16 20.59 0.16
C ASP A 206 11.66 19.32 -0.57
N GLY A 207 10.39 18.95 -0.38
CA GLY A 207 9.77 17.79 -1.04
C GLY A 207 9.60 16.56 -0.12
N LEU A 208 8.88 15.56 -0.62
CA LEU A 208 8.64 14.30 0.11
C LEU A 208 9.93 13.49 0.28
N ARG A 209 10.87 13.56 -0.68
CA ARG A 209 12.17 12.89 -0.55
C ARG A 209 12.93 13.34 0.70
N SER A 210 13.05 14.64 0.91
CA SER A 210 13.79 15.17 2.06
C SER A 210 13.13 14.80 3.39
N LEU A 211 11.80 14.65 3.40
CA LEU A 211 11.07 14.13 4.56
C LEU A 211 11.34 12.63 4.78
N ALA A 212 11.40 11.83 3.73
CA ALA A 212 11.74 10.41 3.83
C ALA A 212 13.18 10.21 4.32
N GLU A 213 14.13 10.99 3.80
CA GLU A 213 15.55 10.96 4.22
C GLU A 213 15.73 11.22 5.72
N GLN A 214 14.87 12.03 6.34
CA GLN A 214 14.90 12.30 7.77
C GLN A 214 14.58 11.08 8.65
N ILE A 215 13.80 10.12 8.13
CA ILE A 215 13.29 9.00 8.95
C ILE A 215 13.70 7.62 8.44
N ASN A 216 14.18 7.51 7.20
CA ASN A 216 14.44 6.22 6.54
C ASN A 216 15.47 5.36 7.28
N HIS A 217 16.52 5.99 7.81
CA HIS A 217 17.50 5.31 8.65
C HIS A 217 16.86 4.80 9.96
N ASP A 218 16.15 5.67 10.66
CA ASP A 218 15.53 5.36 11.95
C ASP A 218 14.44 4.30 11.83
N LEU A 219 13.66 4.28 10.74
CA LEU A 219 12.71 3.22 10.43
C LEU A 219 13.39 1.85 10.35
N SER A 220 14.56 1.79 9.70
CA SER A 220 15.35 0.56 9.60
C SER A 220 15.78 0.07 10.99
N ILE A 221 16.25 0.98 11.85
CA ILE A 221 16.60 0.66 13.25
C ILE A 221 15.37 0.12 14.00
N GLN A 222 14.23 0.79 13.92
CA GLN A 222 13.03 0.36 14.66
C GLN A 222 12.54 -1.03 14.22
N VAL A 223 12.61 -1.35 12.92
CA VAL A 223 12.31 -2.70 12.43
C VAL A 223 13.24 -3.72 13.08
N PHE A 224 14.55 -3.49 12.98
CA PHE A 224 15.56 -4.42 13.47
C PHE A 224 15.46 -4.66 14.99
N GLU A 225 15.27 -3.60 15.77
CA GLU A 225 15.33 -3.70 17.24
C GLU A 225 14.00 -4.12 17.87
N GLN A 226 12.87 -3.58 17.40
CA GLN A 226 11.60 -3.62 18.14
C GLN A 226 10.47 -4.26 17.35
N TRP A 227 10.21 -3.77 16.13
CA TRP A 227 8.97 -4.09 15.43
C TRP A 227 8.97 -5.47 14.75
N TRP A 228 10.16 -6.04 14.52
CA TRP A 228 10.30 -7.34 13.84
C TRP A 228 9.49 -8.45 14.50
N GLN A 229 9.08 -8.38 15.76
CA GLN A 229 8.35 -9.48 16.42
C GLN A 229 6.88 -9.56 16.02
N CYS A 230 6.26 -8.43 15.72
CA CYS A 230 4.81 -8.27 15.77
C CYS A 230 4.22 -7.52 14.56
N MET A 231 5.02 -6.70 13.86
CA MET A 231 4.53 -5.91 12.74
C MET A 231 4.03 -6.78 11.59
N ASN A 232 2.99 -6.31 10.90
CA ASN A 232 2.42 -6.96 9.74
C ASN A 232 3.00 -6.38 8.45
N VAL A 233 2.64 -5.13 8.13
CA VAL A 233 3.17 -4.37 6.99
C VAL A 233 3.80 -3.07 7.50
N LEU A 234 4.92 -2.67 6.89
CA LEU A 234 5.51 -1.34 7.01
C LEU A 234 5.53 -0.71 5.60
N CYS A 235 4.91 0.45 5.46
CA CYS A 235 5.01 1.28 4.26
C CYS A 235 5.99 2.42 4.49
N THR A 236 6.80 2.74 3.49
CA THR A 236 7.78 3.84 3.54
C THR A 236 7.81 4.57 2.21
N ASP A 237 8.15 5.86 2.24
CA ASP A 237 8.46 6.61 1.03
C ASP A 237 9.93 6.39 0.62
N TYR A 238 10.20 6.37 -0.68
CA TYR A 238 11.53 6.24 -1.28
C TYR A 238 12.33 5.05 -0.70
N PHE A 239 11.83 3.83 -0.95
CA PHE A 239 12.35 2.62 -0.28
C PHE A 239 13.86 2.37 -0.51
N LEU A 240 14.44 2.86 -1.60
CA LEU A 240 15.89 2.77 -1.85
C LEU A 240 16.74 3.56 -0.84
N GLY A 241 16.13 4.48 -0.08
CA GLY A 241 16.79 5.24 0.97
C GLY A 241 16.87 4.51 2.31
N ASN A 242 16.35 3.29 2.42
CA ASN A 242 16.33 2.50 3.66
C ASN A 242 16.64 1.02 3.39
N ASN A 243 16.78 0.22 4.47
CA ASN A 243 17.10 -1.21 4.38
C ASN A 243 15.92 -2.11 4.78
N ILE A 244 14.67 -1.60 4.66
CA ILE A 244 13.51 -2.33 5.19
C ILE A 244 13.25 -3.65 4.46
N ILE A 245 13.66 -3.78 3.19
CA ILE A 245 13.43 -5.00 2.41
C ILE A 245 14.19 -6.16 3.04
N GLU A 246 15.50 -6.01 3.20
CA GLU A 246 16.38 -7.02 3.80
C GLU A 246 15.95 -7.29 5.25
N LEU A 247 15.73 -6.23 6.03
CA LEU A 247 15.37 -6.36 7.44
C LEU A 247 14.01 -7.05 7.65
N THR A 248 13.03 -6.82 6.78
CA THR A 248 11.72 -7.49 6.87
C THR A 248 11.80 -8.96 6.44
N ILE A 249 12.66 -9.31 5.47
CA ILE A 249 12.94 -10.70 5.10
C ILE A 249 13.62 -11.43 6.27
N GLU A 250 14.67 -10.84 6.84
CA GLU A 250 15.37 -11.39 8.00
C GLU A 250 14.46 -11.54 9.21
N ALA A 251 13.62 -10.54 9.48
CA ALA A 251 12.59 -10.61 10.52
C ALA A 251 11.68 -11.83 10.36
N ASN A 252 11.19 -12.10 9.15
CA ASN A 252 10.33 -13.25 8.88
C ASN A 252 11.07 -14.59 9.02
N LEU A 253 12.33 -14.66 8.58
CA LEU A 253 13.19 -15.84 8.80
C LEU A 253 13.44 -16.09 10.29
N HIS A 254 13.68 -15.01 11.05
CA HIS A 254 13.87 -15.08 12.50
C HIS A 254 12.60 -15.55 13.21
N ARG A 255 11.43 -15.00 12.86
CA ARG A 255 10.11 -15.48 13.35
C ARG A 255 9.91 -16.97 13.05
N HIS A 256 10.25 -17.42 11.84
CA HIS A 256 10.11 -18.83 11.47
C HIS A 256 10.97 -19.74 12.35
N ARG A 257 12.24 -19.40 12.55
CA ARG A 257 13.17 -20.17 13.41
C ARG A 257 12.69 -20.24 14.86
N HIS A 258 12.06 -19.18 15.37
CA HIS A 258 11.64 -19.07 16.77
C HIS A 258 10.16 -19.42 17.01
N ARG A 259 9.41 -19.87 15.99
CA ARG A 259 7.99 -20.29 16.11
C ARG A 259 7.73 -21.37 17.16
N ARG A 260 8.75 -22.12 17.59
CA ARG A 260 8.64 -23.12 18.69
C ARG A 260 8.54 -22.49 20.09
N PHE A 261 8.96 -21.24 20.29
CA PHE A 261 8.95 -20.58 21.61
C PHE A 261 7.70 -19.73 21.88
N PHE A 262 6.95 -19.34 20.84
CA PHE A 262 5.78 -18.44 20.95
C PHE A 262 4.42 -19.16 20.87
N ARG A 263 4.40 -20.50 20.84
CA ARG A 263 3.19 -21.28 21.15
C ARG A 263 3.12 -21.51 22.66
N ARG A 264 2.69 -20.48 23.39
CA ARG A 264 2.11 -20.61 24.74
C ARG A 264 0.73 -20.01 24.70
#